data_AF-A0A2H0QZP7-F1
#
_entry.id   AF-A0A2H0QZP7-F1
#
_cell.length_a   1.000
_cell.length_b   1.000
_cell.length_c   1.000
_cell.angle_alpha   90.00
_cell.angle_beta   90.00
_cell.angle_gamma   90.00
#
_symmetry.space_group_name_H-M   'P 1'
#
loop_
_entity.id
_entity.type
_entity.pdbx_description
1 polymer ?
#
loop_
_entity_poly.entity_id
_entity_poly.type
_entity_poly.pdbx_seq_one_letter_code
_entity_poly.pdbx_strand_id
1 'polypeptide(L)'
;MKDGTLKECGKCNKIKSLDDFKDEKLVNGYGKYCNECKHIAKRSRRRIRKKAPDKPIIKTTVRCPSCNSFMVVRTRRSDGNQFYGCSRFPRCRGATALN
;
A
#
# COMPACT_ATOMS: atom_id res chain seq x y z
N MET A 1 47.26 -2.41 -5.15
CA MET A 1 46.83 -2.29 -3.75
C MET A 1 45.48 -1.57 -3.73
N LYS A 2 44.46 -2.06 -3.01
CA LYS A 2 43.21 -1.32 -2.83
C LYS A 2 43.34 -0.57 -1.50
N ASP A 3 43.74 0.69 -1.56
CA ASP A 3 43.73 1.60 -0.41
C ASP A 3 42.28 1.89 -0.02
N GLY A 4 41.68 0.91 0.66
CA GLY A 4 40.32 0.95 1.16
C GLY A 4 40.21 2.06 2.18
N THR A 5 39.68 3.21 1.75
CA THR A 5 39.43 4.33 2.64
C THR A 5 38.40 3.90 3.68
N LEU A 6 38.78 3.94 4.96
CA LEU A 6 37.91 3.59 6.08
C LEU A 6 37.16 4.83 6.57
N LYS A 7 35.89 4.65 6.97
CA LYS A 7 35.01 5.73 7.43
C LYS A 7 34.16 5.29 8.61
N GLU A 8 33.98 6.19 9.57
CA GLU A 8 33.09 5.99 10.71
C GLU A 8 31.62 6.28 10.37
N CYS A 9 30.73 5.36 10.74
CA CYS A 9 29.29 5.55 10.59
C CYS A 9 28.72 6.37 11.76
N GLY A 10 28.17 7.57 11.49
CA GLY A 10 27.61 8.44 12.53
C GLY A 10 26.29 7.96 13.19
N LYS A 11 25.90 6.69 13.01
CA LYS A 11 24.72 6.07 13.66
C LYS A 11 25.09 4.90 14.58
N CYS A 12 26.10 4.11 14.23
CA CYS A 12 26.58 3.00 15.06
C CYS A 12 28.02 3.18 15.54
N ASN A 13 28.67 4.27 15.13
CA ASN A 13 30.06 4.64 15.43
C ASN A 13 31.08 3.53 15.09
N LYS A 14 30.73 2.62 14.16
CA LYS A 14 31.64 1.60 13.64
C LYS A 14 32.42 2.14 12.46
N ILE A 15 33.72 1.86 12.43
CA ILE A 15 34.61 2.11 11.29
C ILE A 15 34.38 1.00 10.26
N LYS A 16 34.12 1.38 9.01
CA LYS A 16 33.85 0.45 7.90
C LYS A 16 34.48 0.93 6.60
N SER A 17 34.57 0.05 5.59
CA SER A 17 35.03 0.44 4.24
C SER A 17 34.05 1.43 3.60
N LEU A 18 34.51 2.31 2.72
CA LEU A 18 33.62 3.15 1.90
C LEU A 18 32.58 2.34 1.11
N ASP A 19 32.87 1.09 0.74
CA ASP A 19 31.91 0.18 0.09
C ASP A 19 30.66 -0.09 0.96
N ASP A 20 30.80 -0.04 2.29
CA ASP A 20 29.69 -0.16 3.23
C ASP A 20 28.84 1.11 3.35
N PHE A 21 29.15 2.16 2.56
CA PHE A 21 28.42 3.42 2.50
C PHE A 21 27.97 3.71 1.06
N LYS A 22 26.68 4.00 0.87
CA LYS A 22 26.07 4.23 -0.46
C LYS A 22 26.65 5.40 -1.28
N ASP A 23 27.50 6.25 -0.72
CA ASP A 23 27.97 7.46 -1.40
C ASP A 23 29.46 7.69 -1.09
N GLU A 24 30.30 7.29 -2.05
CA GLU A 24 31.76 7.46 -2.05
C GLU A 24 32.16 8.94 -2.19
N LYS A 25 31.32 9.77 -2.82
CA LYS A 25 31.65 11.16 -3.20
C LYS A 25 31.14 12.22 -2.23
N LEU A 26 30.44 11.83 -1.16
CA LEU A 26 30.00 12.73 -0.05
C LEU A 26 29.17 13.96 -0.48
N VAL A 27 28.69 14.03 -1.72
CA VAL A 27 28.07 15.25 -2.29
C VAL A 27 26.73 15.56 -1.65
N ASN A 28 25.96 14.52 -1.27
CA ASN A 28 24.55 14.68 -0.92
C ASN A 28 24.22 14.31 0.55
N GLY A 29 25.23 14.17 1.42
CA GLY A 29 25.03 13.79 2.84
C GLY A 29 24.54 12.34 3.08
N TYR A 30 24.22 11.59 2.02
CA TYR A 30 23.80 10.20 2.09
C TYR A 30 24.93 9.26 2.54
N GLY A 31 26.20 9.64 2.44
CA GLY A 31 27.34 8.83 2.90
C GLY A 31 27.58 8.85 4.41
N LYS A 32 26.73 9.48 5.23
CA LYS A 32 26.95 9.67 6.69
C LYS A 32 26.73 8.40 7.53
N TYR A 33 25.94 7.45 7.04
CA TYR A 33 25.58 6.23 7.75
C TYR A 33 25.81 5.01 6.88
N CYS A 34 26.33 3.92 7.46
CA CYS A 34 26.54 2.66 6.75
C CYS A 34 25.22 2.04 6.29
N ASN A 35 25.31 1.15 5.30
CA ASN A 35 24.16 0.50 4.66
C ASN A 35 23.26 -0.20 5.70
N GLU A 36 23.83 -0.94 6.65
CA GLU A 36 23.07 -1.57 7.75
C GLU A 36 22.26 -0.55 8.56
N CYS A 37 22.92 0.54 8.95
CA CYS A 37 22.32 1.62 9.74
C CYS A 37 21.21 2.36 9.01
N LYS A 38 21.28 2.46 7.68
CA LYS A 38 20.23 3.06 6.85
C LYS A 38 18.94 2.23 6.86
N HIS A 39 19.03 0.90 6.89
CA HIS A 39 17.85 0.03 6.91
C HIS A 39 17.13 0.00 8.27
N ILE A 40 17.81 0.36 9.36
CA ILE A 40 17.21 0.42 10.71
C ILE A 40 16.15 1.53 10.83
N ALA A 41 16.14 2.53 9.94
CA ALA A 41 15.36 3.75 10.10
C ALA A 41 13.88 3.69 9.67
N LYS A 42 13.24 2.53 9.42
CA LYS A 42 11.79 2.45 9.15
C LYS A 42 11.08 1.19 9.65
N ARG A 43 11.40 0.71 10.86
CA ARG A 43 10.36 0.07 11.69
C ARG A 43 9.52 1.16 12.40
N SER A 44 9.18 2.23 11.67
CA SER A 44 7.94 2.94 11.94
C SER A 44 6.89 1.85 12.06
N ARG A 45 6.20 1.81 13.19
CA ARG A 45 4.97 1.05 13.40
C ARG A 45 3.95 1.47 12.33
N ARG A 46 4.15 1.07 11.07
CA ARG A 46 3.06 0.91 10.13
C ARG A 46 2.25 -0.18 10.80
N ARG A 47 1.27 0.24 11.62
CA ARG A 47 0.18 -0.62 12.04
C ARG A 47 -0.22 -1.31 10.75
N ILE A 48 0.00 -2.61 10.67
CA ILE A 48 -0.53 -3.41 9.57
C ILE A 48 -2.03 -3.19 9.68
N ARG A 49 -2.58 -2.27 8.89
CA ARG A 49 -4.01 -2.02 8.85
C ARG A 49 -4.58 -3.31 8.29
N LYS A 50 -5.10 -4.17 9.16
CA LYS A 50 -5.80 -5.39 8.74
C LYS A 50 -6.88 -4.94 7.75
N LYS A 51 -6.76 -5.34 6.48
CA LYS A 51 -7.78 -5.08 5.47
C LYS A 51 -9.06 -5.76 5.96
N ALA A 52 -10.17 -5.02 6.06
CA ALA A 52 -11.44 -5.62 6.43
C ALA A 52 -11.78 -6.76 5.45
N PRO A 53 -12.36 -7.88 5.92
CA PRO A 53 -12.76 -8.96 5.04
C PRO A 53 -13.75 -8.46 3.99
N ASP A 54 -13.58 -8.92 2.76
CA ASP A 54 -14.47 -8.59 1.65
C ASP A 54 -15.87 -9.17 1.95
N LYS A 55 -16.91 -8.31 2.03
CA LYS A 55 -18.30 -8.76 2.29
C LYS A 55 -18.77 -9.66 1.13
N PRO A 56 -19.50 -10.76 1.42
CA PRO A 56 -20.02 -11.63 0.37
C PRO A 56 -20.99 -10.88 -0.54
N ILE A 57 -20.82 -11.06 -1.85
CA ILE A 57 -21.65 -10.43 -2.87
C ILE A 57 -22.81 -11.38 -3.21
N ILE A 58 -24.02 -11.05 -2.77
CA ILE A 58 -25.23 -11.81 -3.09
C ILE A 58 -25.67 -11.44 -4.50
N LYS A 59 -25.47 -12.36 -5.46
CA LYS A 59 -25.95 -12.21 -6.84
C LYS A 59 -27.46 -12.44 -6.87
N THR A 60 -28.18 -11.61 -7.63
CA THR A 60 -29.62 -11.77 -7.82
C THR A 60 -29.96 -12.05 -9.28
N THR A 61 -31.19 -12.50 -9.54
CA THR A 61 -31.73 -12.70 -10.90
C THR A 61 -32.05 -11.38 -11.61
N VAL A 62 -32.03 -10.26 -10.88
CA VAL A 62 -32.36 -8.91 -11.38
C VAL A 62 -31.28 -8.43 -12.36
N ARG A 63 -31.75 -7.89 -13.50
CA ARG A 63 -30.90 -7.34 -14.56
C ARG A 63 -30.78 -5.83 -14.43
N CYS A 64 -29.56 -5.32 -14.62
CA CYS A 64 -29.26 -3.89 -14.61
C CYS A 64 -29.87 -3.24 -15.86
N PRO A 65 -30.70 -2.19 -15.73
CA PRO A 65 -31.35 -1.54 -16.87
C PRO A 65 -30.36 -0.84 -17.81
N SER A 66 -29.17 -0.47 -17.33
CA SER A 66 -28.18 0.26 -18.14
C SER A 66 -27.23 -0.63 -18.95
N CYS A 67 -27.03 -1.90 -18.56
CA CYS A 67 -26.04 -2.76 -19.24
C CYS A 67 -26.41 -4.25 -19.27
N ASN A 68 -27.64 -4.58 -18.88
CA ASN A 68 -28.22 -5.93 -18.86
C ASN A 68 -27.42 -7.01 -18.08
N SER A 69 -26.51 -6.57 -17.22
CA SER A 69 -25.73 -7.46 -16.36
C SER A 69 -26.49 -7.78 -15.08
N PHE A 70 -26.15 -8.87 -14.40
CA PHE A 70 -26.75 -9.17 -13.11
C PHE A 70 -26.50 -8.06 -12.08
N MET A 71 -27.47 -7.83 -11.22
CA MET A 71 -27.34 -6.95 -10.07
C MET A 71 -26.97 -7.77 -8.84
N VAL A 72 -26.43 -7.08 -7.85
CA VAL A 72 -26.00 -7.65 -6.57
C VAL A 72 -26.51 -6.77 -5.45
N VAL A 73 -26.87 -7.37 -4.31
CA VAL A 73 -27.31 -6.58 -3.15
C VAL A 73 -26.09 -5.92 -2.51
N ARG A 74 -26.13 -4.60 -2.35
CA ARG A 74 -25.10 -3.80 -1.68
C ARG A 74 -25.72 -2.98 -0.57
N THR A 75 -24.91 -2.65 0.43
CA THR A 75 -25.31 -1.79 1.55
C THR A 75 -24.78 -0.38 1.33
N ARG A 76 -25.65 0.62 1.42
CA ARG A 76 -25.28 2.04 1.31
C ARG A 76 -24.48 2.44 2.55
N ARG A 77 -23.36 3.14 2.36
CA ARG A 77 -22.50 3.57 3.48
C ARG A 77 -23.11 4.68 4.33
N SER A 78 -24.01 5.47 3.75
CA SER A 78 -24.68 6.58 4.44
C SER A 78 -25.65 6.05 5.49
N ASP A 79 -26.65 5.28 5.05
CA ASP A 79 -27.84 4.98 5.87
C ASP A 79 -27.95 3.50 6.22
N GLY A 80 -27.04 2.64 5.75
CA GLY A 80 -27.12 1.19 5.97
C GLY A 80 -28.19 0.48 5.13
N ASN A 81 -29.01 1.20 4.38
CA ASN A 81 -30.04 0.62 3.52
C ASN A 81 -29.43 -0.23 2.38
N GLN A 82 -30.09 -1.34 2.06
CA GLN A 82 -29.69 -2.21 0.97
C GLN A 82 -30.26 -1.72 -0.37
N PHE A 83 -29.52 -1.95 -1.45
CA PHE A 83 -29.93 -1.60 -2.80
C PHE A 83 -29.35 -2.59 -3.82
N TYR A 84 -29.98 -2.68 -4.99
CA TYR A 84 -29.41 -3.40 -6.12
C TYR A 84 -28.34 -2.55 -6.79
N GLY A 85 -27.09 -3.00 -6.76
CA GLY A 85 -25.98 -2.41 -7.51
C GLY A 85 -25.54 -3.29 -8.66
N CYS A 86 -25.13 -2.70 -9.78
CA CYS A 86 -24.60 -3.47 -10.91
C CYS A 86 -23.37 -4.31 -10.51
N SER A 87 -23.32 -5.58 -10.95
CA SER A 87 -22.15 -6.45 -10.79
C SER A 87 -20.89 -5.91 -11.47
N ARG A 88 -21.04 -5.10 -12.53
CA ARG A 88 -19.94 -4.51 -13.30
C ARG A 88 -19.42 -3.18 -12.75
N PHE A 89 -19.82 -2.75 -11.55
CA PHE A 89 -19.22 -1.58 -10.91
C PHE A 89 -17.69 -1.75 -10.78
N PRO A 90 -16.85 -0.73 -11.08
CA PRO A 90 -17.17 0.68 -11.33
C PRO A 90 -17.50 1.03 -12.79
N ARG A 91 -17.40 0.08 -13.72
CA ARG A 91 -17.65 0.33 -15.16
C ARG A 91 -19.10 0.66 -15.47
N CYS A 92 -20.03 0.15 -14.66
CA CYS A 92 -21.44 0.53 -14.71
C CYS A 92 -21.92 0.95 -13.31
N ARG A 93 -22.47 2.17 -13.22
CA ARG A 93 -22.98 2.76 -11.97
C ARG A 93 -24.50 2.55 -11.77
N GLY A 94 -25.12 1.68 -12.57
CA GLY A 94 -26.54 1.36 -12.43
C GLY A 94 -26.87 0.88 -11.01
N ALA A 95 -27.84 1.52 -10.38
CA ALA A 95 -28.33 1.21 -9.06
C ALA A 95 -29.85 1.37 -9.03
N THR A 96 -30.54 0.47 -8.34
CA THR A 96 -32.00 0.47 -8.20
C THR A 96 -32.35 0.18 -6.75
N ALA A 97 -33.46 0.74 -6.28
CA ALA A 97 -33.98 0.46 -4.95
C ALA A 97 -34.27 -1.04 -4.81
N LEU A 98 -33.96 -1.58 -3.63
CA LEU A 98 -34.46 -2.86 -3.19
C LEU A 98 -35.85 -2.57 -2.60
N ASN A 99 -36.91 -2.90 -3.35
CA ASN A 99 -38.28 -2.79 -2.85
C ASN A 99 -38.58 -3.90 -1.85
#